data_AF-A0A7J8L718-F1
#
_entry.id   AF-A0A7J8L718-F1
#
_cell.length_a   1.000
_cell.length_b   1.000
_cell.length_c   1.000
_cell.angle_alpha   90.00
_cell.angle_beta   90.00
_cell.angle_gamma   90.00
#
_symmetry.space_group_name_H-M   'P 1'
#
loop_
_entity.id
_entity.type
_entity.pdbx_description
1 polymer ?
#
loop_
_entity_poly.entity_id
_entity_poly.type
_entity_poly.pdbx_seq_one_letter_code
_entity_poly.pdbx_strand_id
1 'polypeptide(L)'
;MMDENSAMIEQILREFENEDGKNDDFNEWQTVSYSKRNRKPSKPLPPGGFSDLYNGGVSSDVFSSIEKHSEDRRRRAAEAAAAAEAEAAVSSAVSNGVKVDDEDDSDTGGVEKNGAVEIKKVKPKKPKKPKVTVAEAASKIEAGDLSAFLIDITSSYETQQDIQLMRFADYFGRAFASVSAAQFPWLKLFKESTVSKLVDIPLSNVPEDVYKTSVDWLNRRSLDALVSFVLWSLDSIQADLASHQGATKGSKKVPQPALSKSLVAIFVVLSMALRRKPDVLISLAPKLREDPKYQGQDKLPITVWMIAQATQGDLAVGLYMWVHILLPMLSGKSSCNPQSRDLILQLVERIISSPKARPILVNGAVRKGDRLVPPSALDILMRLTFPAPSARVKATERFEAIYPTLKEVALAGSPGSKAMKQVAQQILSYAVKAAGEGLPELSKEASDVFIWCLTQNPECYKQWVSNF
;
A
#
# COMPACT_ATOMS: atom_id res chain seq x y z
N MET A 1 -18.32 -58.17 -28.72
CA MET A 1 -18.55 -56.85 -29.36
C MET A 1 -17.73 -55.87 -28.55
N MET A 2 -16.49 -55.63 -28.98
CA MET A 2 -15.55 -54.76 -28.29
C MET A 2 -15.65 -53.35 -28.89
N ASP A 3 -15.64 -52.40 -27.99
CA ASP A 3 -16.08 -51.01 -28.10
C ASP A 3 -15.11 -50.16 -28.94
N GLU A 4 -15.62 -49.58 -30.02
CA GLU A 4 -14.90 -48.71 -30.98
C GLU A 4 -14.26 -47.49 -30.30
N ASN A 5 -14.73 -47.12 -29.10
CA ASN A 5 -14.15 -46.03 -28.31
C ASN A 5 -12.76 -46.35 -27.74
N SER A 6 -12.42 -47.62 -27.53
CA SER A 6 -11.11 -47.99 -26.99
C SER A 6 -10.00 -47.88 -28.04
N ALA A 7 -10.32 -48.14 -29.31
CA ALA A 7 -9.38 -48.02 -30.42
C ALA A 7 -9.05 -46.55 -30.74
N MET A 8 -10.01 -45.65 -30.57
CA MET A 8 -9.81 -44.21 -30.81
C MET A 8 -8.90 -43.57 -29.74
N ILE A 9 -8.97 -44.04 -28.49
CA ILE A 9 -8.12 -43.54 -27.40
C ILE A 9 -6.68 -44.03 -27.57
N GLU A 10 -6.46 -45.27 -28.00
CA GLU A 10 -5.12 -45.78 -28.32
C GLU A 10 -4.47 -45.07 -29.51
N GLN A 11 -5.27 -44.62 -30.49
CA GLN A 11 -4.75 -43.88 -31.64
C GLN A 11 -4.30 -42.46 -31.26
N ILE A 12 -5.05 -41.78 -30.38
CA ILE A 12 -4.70 -40.45 -29.87
C ILE A 12 -3.46 -40.51 -28.96
N LEU A 13 -3.33 -41.56 -28.13
CA LEU A 13 -2.15 -41.75 -27.29
C LEU A 13 -0.89 -42.07 -28.12
N ARG A 14 -1.02 -42.81 -29.23
CA ARG A 14 0.08 -43.06 -30.18
C ARG A 14 0.51 -41.83 -30.98
N GLU A 15 -0.40 -40.88 -31.21
CA GLU A 15 -0.04 -39.60 -31.85
C GLU A 15 0.68 -38.66 -30.87
N PHE A 16 0.35 -38.73 -29.56
CA PHE A 16 1.05 -37.95 -28.53
C PHE A 16 2.42 -38.51 -28.14
N GLU A 17 2.67 -39.82 -28.27
CA GLU A 17 3.97 -40.43 -27.94
C GLU A 17 5.03 -40.30 -29.07
N ASN A 18 4.67 -39.81 -30.26
CA ASN A 18 5.62 -39.63 -31.37
C ASN A 18 6.12 -38.18 -31.56
N GLU A 19 5.73 -37.24 -30.70
CA GLU A 19 6.14 -35.82 -30.80
C GLU A 19 7.06 -35.34 -29.67
N ASP A 20 7.71 -36.23 -28.93
CA ASP A 20 8.79 -35.87 -28.00
C ASP A 20 10.14 -36.42 -28.49
N GLY A 21 10.86 -35.60 -29.27
CA GLY A 21 12.23 -35.95 -29.66
C GLY A 21 12.86 -35.13 -30.77
N LYS A 22 12.96 -33.80 -30.62
CA LYS A 22 14.06 -33.03 -31.25
C LYS A 22 14.34 -31.71 -30.54
N ASN A 23 15.40 -31.73 -29.73
CA ASN A 23 16.16 -30.55 -29.36
C ASN A 23 16.70 -29.89 -30.63
N ASP A 24 16.45 -28.59 -30.79
CA ASP A 24 17.42 -27.68 -31.39
C ASP A 24 17.24 -26.28 -30.77
N ASP A 25 18.32 -25.83 -30.15
CA ASP A 25 18.56 -24.48 -29.65
C ASP A 25 18.29 -23.45 -30.76
N PHE A 26 17.45 -22.44 -30.54
CA PHE A 26 17.64 -21.07 -31.09
C PHE A 26 16.66 -20.09 -30.41
N ASN A 27 17.02 -19.60 -29.23
CA ASN A 27 16.51 -18.32 -28.72
C ASN A 27 17.69 -17.38 -28.47
N GLU A 28 18.34 -16.97 -29.57
CA GLU A 28 19.32 -15.90 -29.55
C GLU A 28 18.60 -14.55 -29.67
N TRP A 29 18.79 -13.69 -28.67
CA TRP A 29 18.29 -12.32 -28.70
C TRP A 29 18.84 -11.57 -29.90
N GLN A 30 17.98 -11.19 -30.84
CA GLN A 30 18.38 -10.38 -31.98
C GLN A 30 18.62 -8.94 -31.54
N THR A 31 19.89 -8.52 -31.56
CA THR A 31 20.29 -7.14 -31.30
C THR A 31 19.92 -6.28 -32.51
N VAL A 32 18.86 -5.47 -32.40
CA VAL A 32 18.52 -4.47 -33.43
C VAL A 32 19.51 -3.30 -33.32
N SER A 33 20.55 -3.32 -34.16
CA SER A 33 21.46 -2.20 -34.31
C SER A 33 20.84 -1.17 -35.26
N TYR A 34 20.65 0.06 -34.78
CA TYR A 34 20.40 1.19 -35.67
C TYR A 34 21.71 1.60 -36.33
N SER A 35 21.75 1.55 -37.66
CA SER A 35 22.84 2.18 -38.40
C SER A 35 22.78 3.70 -38.17
N LYS A 36 23.87 4.22 -37.62
CA LYS A 36 24.10 5.64 -37.36
C LYS A 36 24.03 6.39 -38.71
N ARG A 37 22.88 7.01 -39.01
CA ARG A 37 22.72 7.80 -40.24
C ARG A 37 23.64 9.02 -40.17
N ASN A 38 24.70 8.99 -40.96
CA ASN A 38 25.61 10.11 -41.16
C ASN A 38 24.82 11.36 -41.57
N ARG A 39 24.93 12.41 -40.76
CA ARG A 39 24.50 13.78 -41.08
C ARG A 39 25.38 14.27 -42.23
N LYS A 40 24.84 14.36 -43.44
CA LYS A 40 25.40 15.21 -44.50
C LYS A 40 24.66 16.55 -44.47
N PRO A 41 25.38 17.69 -44.56
CA PRO A 41 24.78 19.02 -44.51
C PRO A 41 24.11 19.34 -45.85
N SER A 42 22.84 19.74 -45.83
CA SER A 42 22.16 20.29 -47.00
C SER A 42 22.48 21.78 -47.13
N LYS A 43 22.93 22.14 -48.33
CA LYS A 43 23.23 23.50 -48.82
C LYS A 43 21.91 24.23 -49.14
N PRO A 44 21.80 25.55 -48.97
CA PRO A 44 20.55 26.30 -49.18
C PRO A 44 20.42 26.81 -50.62
N LEU A 45 19.18 26.95 -51.12
CA LEU A 45 18.74 27.75 -52.30
C LEU A 45 17.20 27.62 -52.47
N PRO A 46 16.49 28.49 -53.21
CA PRO A 46 16.39 29.96 -53.21
C PRO A 46 14.93 30.43 -52.93
N PRO A 47 14.62 31.75 -52.93
CA PRO A 47 13.31 32.27 -52.53
C PRO A 47 12.34 32.45 -53.71
N GLY A 48 11.05 32.23 -53.45
CA GLY A 48 9.96 32.84 -54.22
C GLY A 48 8.91 31.87 -54.76
N GLY A 49 7.63 32.15 -54.44
CA GLY A 49 6.47 31.61 -55.17
C GLY A 49 5.25 31.33 -54.29
N PHE A 50 4.48 32.38 -54.00
CA PHE A 50 3.15 32.33 -53.37
C PHE A 50 2.13 31.54 -54.21
N SER A 51 1.27 30.76 -53.55
CA SER A 51 -0.16 30.69 -53.86
C SER A 51 -0.92 30.22 -52.63
N ASP A 52 -1.79 31.10 -52.15
CA ASP A 52 -2.74 30.94 -51.05
C ASP A 52 -3.70 29.76 -51.23
N LEU A 53 -4.12 29.17 -50.11
CA LEU A 53 -5.52 29.16 -49.65
C LEU A 53 -5.64 28.45 -48.28
N TYR A 54 -6.61 28.92 -47.48
CA TYR A 54 -7.16 28.36 -46.24
C TYR A 54 -6.62 28.87 -44.88
N ASN A 55 -7.15 30.04 -44.50
CA ASN A 55 -7.89 30.34 -43.25
C ASN A 55 -7.19 30.35 -41.86
N GLY A 56 -7.25 31.51 -41.21
CA GLY A 56 -7.39 31.65 -39.75
C GLY A 56 -6.11 31.63 -38.90
N GLY A 57 -5.47 32.79 -38.73
CA GLY A 57 -4.25 32.92 -37.94
C GLY A 57 -4.43 32.80 -36.42
N VAL A 58 -3.60 31.95 -35.82
CA VAL A 58 -2.85 32.18 -34.57
C VAL A 58 -1.61 31.27 -34.65
N SER A 59 -0.45 31.81 -35.03
CA SER A 59 0.82 31.12 -34.79
C SER A 59 1.22 31.38 -33.33
N SER A 60 0.61 30.65 -32.40
CA SER A 60 1.12 30.61 -31.03
C SER A 60 2.27 29.62 -31.03
N ASP A 61 3.49 30.12 -30.88
CA ASP A 61 4.67 29.30 -30.67
C ASP A 61 4.58 28.67 -29.26
N VAL A 62 3.84 27.55 -29.16
CA VAL A 62 3.50 26.83 -27.92
C VAL A 62 4.75 26.39 -27.16
N PHE A 63 5.88 26.25 -27.84
CA PHE A 63 7.13 25.79 -27.24
C PHE A 63 8.03 26.92 -26.74
N SER A 64 7.78 28.17 -27.15
CA SER A 64 8.57 29.34 -26.71
C SER A 64 8.59 29.53 -25.18
N SER A 65 7.46 29.24 -24.52
CA SER A 65 7.34 29.31 -23.06
C SER A 65 8.12 28.19 -22.36
N ILE A 66 8.22 27.03 -22.98
CA ILE A 66 8.99 25.89 -22.48
C ILE A 66 10.49 26.09 -22.66
N GLU A 67 10.89 26.68 -23.80
CA GLU A 67 12.28 27.03 -24.10
C GLU A 67 12.78 28.07 -23.10
N LYS A 68 12.02 29.16 -22.89
CA LYS A 68 12.33 30.22 -21.93
C LYS A 68 12.47 29.71 -20.49
N HIS A 69 11.59 28.79 -20.08
CA HIS A 69 11.67 28.17 -18.75
C HIS A 69 12.85 27.17 -18.63
N SER A 70 13.33 26.62 -19.75
CA SER A 70 14.55 25.80 -19.77
C SER A 70 15.81 26.67 -19.65
N GLU A 71 15.83 27.82 -20.33
CA GLU A 71 16.93 28.78 -20.31
C GLU A 71 17.06 29.44 -18.94
N ASP A 72 15.95 29.85 -18.32
CA ASP A 72 15.96 30.42 -16.96
C ASP A 72 16.45 29.42 -15.90
N ARG A 73 16.16 28.11 -16.08
CA ARG A 73 16.70 27.06 -15.20
C ARG A 73 18.20 26.88 -15.41
N ARG A 74 18.68 26.95 -16.65
CA ARG A 74 20.11 26.86 -16.96
C ARG A 74 20.88 28.07 -16.42
N ARG A 75 20.28 29.27 -16.49
CA ARG A 75 20.85 30.50 -15.92
C ARG A 75 20.96 30.42 -14.40
N ARG A 76 19.87 30.04 -13.70
CA ARG A 76 19.88 29.87 -12.23
C ARG A 76 20.85 28.80 -11.75
N ALA A 77 21.02 27.71 -12.50
CA ALA A 77 22.00 26.68 -12.17
C ALA A 77 23.45 27.20 -12.32
N ALA A 78 23.73 28.00 -13.35
CA ALA A 78 25.04 28.62 -13.55
C ALA A 78 25.36 29.69 -12.48
N GLU A 79 24.37 30.53 -12.14
CA GLU A 79 24.49 31.53 -11.07
C GLU A 79 24.73 30.87 -9.70
N ALA A 80 24.02 29.77 -9.39
CA ALA A 80 24.23 29.02 -8.14
C ALA A 80 25.59 28.32 -8.10
N ALA A 81 26.09 27.82 -9.23
CA ALA A 81 27.44 27.24 -9.31
C ALA A 81 28.53 28.30 -9.11
N ALA A 82 28.38 29.48 -9.72
CA ALA A 82 29.32 30.59 -9.55
C ALA A 82 29.33 31.14 -8.11
N ALA A 83 28.16 31.21 -7.46
CA ALA A 83 28.07 31.61 -6.05
C ALA A 83 28.75 30.59 -5.12
N ALA A 84 28.59 29.29 -5.38
CA ALA A 84 29.26 28.25 -4.61
C ALA A 84 30.79 28.26 -4.80
N GLU A 85 31.27 28.60 -5.99
CA GLU A 85 32.70 28.72 -6.28
C GLU A 85 33.32 29.97 -5.63
N ALA A 86 32.57 31.09 -5.58
CA ALA A 86 32.98 32.30 -4.88
C ALA A 86 33.05 32.09 -3.35
N GLU A 87 32.08 31.42 -2.75
CA GLU A 87 32.10 31.03 -1.32
C GLU A 87 33.30 30.12 -0.99
N ALA A 88 33.61 29.17 -1.87
CA ALA A 88 34.77 28.29 -1.70
C ALA A 88 36.10 29.07 -1.77
N ALA A 89 36.21 30.08 -2.64
CA ALA A 89 37.40 30.93 -2.75
C ALA A 89 37.60 31.87 -1.54
N VAL A 90 36.51 32.35 -0.92
CA VAL A 90 36.60 33.15 0.32
C VAL A 90 37.05 32.29 1.49
N SER A 91 36.62 31.02 1.55
CA SER A 91 37.03 30.09 2.61
C SER A 91 38.51 29.69 2.57
N SER A 92 39.14 29.67 1.38
CA SER A 92 40.56 29.33 1.24
C SER A 92 41.51 30.51 1.51
N ALA A 93 41.02 31.75 1.41
CA ALA A 93 41.81 32.94 1.74
C ALA A 93 42.01 33.13 3.26
N VAL A 94 41.10 32.60 4.09
CA VAL A 94 41.15 32.73 5.56
C VAL A 94 42.15 31.77 6.21
N SER A 95 42.59 30.70 5.53
CA SER A 95 43.50 29.69 6.10
C SER A 95 45.00 29.96 5.92
N ASN A 96 45.41 31.02 5.22
CA ASN A 96 46.80 31.24 4.80
C ASN A 96 47.58 32.30 5.61
N GLY A 97 47.18 32.57 6.85
CA GLY A 97 47.73 33.68 7.62
C GLY A 97 48.09 33.37 9.07
N VAL A 98 48.89 32.35 9.37
CA VAL A 98 49.74 32.35 10.59
C VAL A 98 51.02 31.56 10.31
N LYS A 99 52.15 32.22 10.44
CA LYS A 99 53.53 31.71 10.34
C LYS A 99 54.16 31.88 11.72
N VAL A 100 54.56 30.80 12.39
CA VAL A 100 55.44 30.82 13.58
C VAL A 100 56.30 29.54 13.57
N ASP A 101 57.61 29.74 13.48
CA ASP A 101 58.69 28.78 13.79
C ASP A 101 58.71 28.44 15.28
N ASP A 102 59.04 27.19 15.65
CA ASP A 102 60.20 26.94 16.54
C ASP A 102 60.47 25.43 16.75
N GLU A 103 61.76 25.14 16.59
CA GLU A 103 62.71 24.12 17.09
C GLU A 103 62.28 22.89 17.93
N ASP A 104 62.79 21.75 17.44
CA ASP A 104 63.69 20.75 18.07
C ASP A 104 63.26 19.81 19.23
N ASP A 105 63.82 18.59 19.08
CA ASP A 105 64.32 17.66 20.09
C ASP A 105 63.65 16.30 20.36
N SER A 106 64.53 15.30 20.21
CA SER A 106 64.65 13.99 20.86
C SER A 106 64.07 12.72 20.22
N ASP A 107 65.05 12.00 19.69
CA ASP A 107 65.22 10.60 19.34
C ASP A 107 64.75 9.59 20.41
N THR A 108 64.31 8.40 19.98
CA THR A 108 64.92 7.12 20.39
C THR A 108 64.22 5.90 19.77
N GLY A 109 65.01 5.06 19.09
CA GLY A 109 64.94 3.62 19.30
C GLY A 109 64.46 2.72 18.14
N GLY A 110 65.37 2.44 17.21
CA GLY A 110 65.95 1.09 17.08
C GLY A 110 65.14 -0.09 16.48
N VAL A 111 65.69 -0.56 15.35
CA VAL A 111 65.87 -1.96 14.92
C VAL A 111 64.89 -2.53 13.87
N GLU A 112 65.49 -2.80 12.71
CA GLU A 112 65.02 -3.51 11.54
C GLU A 112 64.66 -4.99 11.82
N LYS A 113 63.61 -5.51 11.15
CA LYS A 113 63.73 -6.59 10.15
C LYS A 113 62.38 -6.98 9.54
N ASN A 114 62.33 -6.86 8.21
CA ASN A 114 61.68 -7.71 7.22
C ASN A 114 60.24 -8.20 7.47
N GLY A 115 59.30 -7.57 6.78
CA GLY A 115 58.01 -8.14 6.42
C GLY A 115 57.38 -7.32 5.30
N ALA A 116 57.66 -7.68 4.05
CA ALA A 116 56.97 -7.14 2.90
C ALA A 116 55.48 -7.52 3.00
N VAL A 117 54.63 -6.53 3.31
CA VAL A 117 53.19 -6.66 3.16
C VAL A 117 52.72 -5.45 2.36
N GLU A 118 52.19 -5.76 1.18
CA GLU A 118 51.56 -4.84 0.25
C GLU A 118 50.63 -3.86 0.97
N ILE A 119 50.87 -2.57 0.71
CA ILE A 119 50.07 -1.45 1.18
C ILE A 119 48.67 -1.56 0.57
N LYS A 120 47.74 -2.15 1.33
CA LYS A 120 46.31 -2.10 1.04
C LYS A 120 45.84 -0.66 1.31
N LYS A 121 45.78 0.15 0.25
CA LYS A 121 45.20 1.52 0.25
C LYS A 121 43.90 1.54 1.06
N VAL A 122 43.96 2.13 2.25
CA VAL A 122 42.78 2.43 3.06
C VAL A 122 41.96 3.47 2.30
N LYS A 123 40.84 3.04 1.72
CA LYS A 123 39.84 3.96 1.16
C LYS A 123 39.39 4.92 2.27
N PRO A 124 39.44 6.25 2.06
CA PRO A 124 38.99 7.20 3.06
C PRO A 124 37.52 6.92 3.43
N LYS A 125 37.25 6.83 4.75
CA LYS A 125 35.90 6.70 5.27
C LYS A 125 35.06 7.87 4.75
N LYS A 126 34.07 7.56 3.91
CA LYS A 126 33.04 8.53 3.52
C LYS A 126 32.48 9.18 4.79
N PRO A 127 32.36 10.52 4.86
CA PRO A 127 31.76 11.18 6.01
C PRO A 127 30.39 10.55 6.27
N LYS A 128 30.14 10.15 7.53
CA LYS A 128 28.86 9.59 7.95
C LYS A 128 27.79 10.62 7.60
N LYS A 129 26.89 10.28 6.67
CA LYS A 129 25.71 11.09 6.38
C LYS A 129 25.01 11.41 7.71
N PRO A 130 24.54 12.65 7.92
CA PRO A 130 23.76 13.00 9.10
C PRO A 130 22.63 11.98 9.30
N LYS A 131 22.51 11.41 10.50
CA LYS A 131 21.43 10.48 10.86
C LYS A 131 20.16 11.30 11.12
N VAL A 132 19.54 11.83 10.07
CA VAL A 132 18.27 12.56 10.22
C VAL A 132 17.17 11.55 10.57
N THR A 133 16.55 11.73 11.73
CA THR A 133 15.44 10.89 12.18
C THR A 133 14.12 11.28 11.50
N VAL A 134 13.09 10.42 11.57
CA VAL A 134 11.75 10.75 11.04
C VAL A 134 11.18 11.98 11.77
N ALA A 135 11.37 12.06 13.09
CA ALA A 135 10.90 13.19 13.90
C ALA A 135 11.58 14.51 13.52
N GLU A 136 12.90 14.52 13.35
CA GLU A 136 13.66 15.71 12.93
C GLU A 136 13.30 16.19 11.53
N ALA A 137 12.95 15.28 10.62
CA ALA A 137 12.49 15.65 9.28
C ALA A 137 11.07 16.20 9.32
N ALA A 138 10.18 15.57 10.10
CA ALA A 138 8.79 16.00 10.23
C ALA A 138 8.65 17.36 10.93
N SER A 139 9.50 17.64 11.94
CA SER A 139 9.46 18.91 12.68
C SER A 139 9.90 20.12 11.86
N LYS A 140 10.49 19.92 10.67
CA LYS A 140 10.87 20.98 9.73
C LYS A 140 9.77 21.34 8.74
N ILE A 141 8.65 20.60 8.76
CA ILE A 141 7.52 20.88 7.89
C ILE A 141 6.70 21.99 8.55
N GLU A 142 6.67 23.15 7.89
CA GLU A 142 5.90 24.29 8.35
C GLU A 142 4.49 24.26 7.75
N ALA A 143 3.46 24.35 8.59
CA ALA A 143 2.06 24.30 8.15
C ALA A 143 1.71 25.44 7.18
N GLY A 144 2.30 26.63 7.35
CA GLY A 144 2.11 27.77 6.46
C GLY A 144 2.69 27.53 5.06
N ASP A 145 3.90 26.95 4.98
CA ASP A 145 4.54 26.58 3.71
C ASP A 145 3.74 25.49 2.99
N LEU A 146 3.32 24.45 3.73
CA LEU A 146 2.44 23.41 3.19
C LEU A 146 1.13 24.02 2.67
N SER A 147 0.49 24.90 3.43
CA SER A 147 -0.77 25.53 3.01
C SER A 147 -0.59 26.35 1.73
N ALA A 148 0.48 27.14 1.63
CA ALA A 148 0.78 27.92 0.43
C ALA A 148 1.01 27.00 -0.78
N PHE A 149 1.79 25.93 -0.60
CA PHE A 149 2.02 24.92 -1.63
C PHE A 149 0.72 24.25 -2.08
N LEU A 150 -0.15 23.87 -1.14
CA LEU A 150 -1.44 23.24 -1.44
C LEU A 150 -2.37 24.16 -2.23
N ILE A 151 -2.38 25.46 -1.92
CA ILE A 151 -3.13 26.47 -2.69
C ILE A 151 -2.58 26.57 -4.11
N ASP A 152 -1.26 26.68 -4.26
CA ASP A 152 -0.59 26.78 -5.56
C ASP A 152 -0.88 25.57 -6.46
N ILE A 153 -0.71 24.34 -5.95
CA ILE A 153 -0.98 23.14 -6.76
C ILE A 153 -2.47 22.98 -7.08
N THR A 154 -3.36 23.42 -6.17
CA THR A 154 -4.81 23.38 -6.43
C THR A 154 -5.19 24.32 -7.56
N SER A 155 -4.58 25.51 -7.61
CA SER A 155 -4.78 26.48 -8.68
C SER A 155 -4.11 26.04 -9.99
N SER A 156 -2.88 25.56 -9.92
CA SER A 156 -2.07 25.19 -11.11
C SER A 156 -2.61 23.95 -11.83
N TYR A 157 -3.31 23.07 -11.11
CA TYR A 157 -3.79 21.79 -11.63
C TYR A 157 -5.29 21.60 -11.36
N GLU A 158 -6.10 22.64 -11.46
CA GLU A 158 -7.50 22.67 -10.99
C GLU A 158 -8.34 21.44 -11.40
N THR A 159 -8.23 21.02 -12.67
CA THR A 159 -8.97 19.88 -13.22
C THR A 159 -8.25 18.53 -13.07
N GLN A 160 -7.01 18.51 -12.59
CA GLN A 160 -6.12 17.36 -12.60
C GLN A 160 -5.80 16.90 -11.17
N GLN A 161 -6.80 16.36 -10.46
CA GLN A 161 -6.66 15.97 -9.06
C GLN A 161 -5.59 14.87 -8.84
N ASP A 162 -5.37 13.98 -9.80
CA ASP A 162 -4.31 12.97 -9.71
C ASP A 162 -2.92 13.61 -9.65
N ILE A 163 -2.70 14.67 -10.44
CA ILE A 163 -1.44 15.42 -10.42
C ILE A 163 -1.30 16.19 -9.11
N GLN A 164 -2.38 16.80 -8.61
CA GLN A 164 -2.36 17.44 -7.29
C GLN A 164 -1.95 16.47 -6.18
N LEU A 165 -2.53 15.27 -6.15
CA LEU A 165 -2.23 14.23 -5.16
C LEU A 165 -0.78 13.70 -5.30
N MET A 166 -0.28 13.57 -6.52
CA MET A 166 1.12 13.23 -6.77
C MET A 166 2.07 14.32 -6.24
N ARG A 167 1.76 15.59 -6.50
CA ARG A 167 2.53 16.75 -5.99
C ARG A 167 2.50 16.85 -4.48
N PHE A 168 1.36 16.53 -3.87
CA PHE A 168 1.23 16.42 -2.42
C PHE A 168 2.16 15.34 -1.86
N ALA A 169 2.19 14.15 -2.46
CA ALA A 169 3.15 13.11 -2.06
C ALA A 169 4.61 13.54 -2.28
N ASP A 170 4.92 14.24 -3.38
CA ASP A 170 6.25 14.78 -3.66
C ASP A 170 6.72 15.79 -2.60
N TYR A 171 5.82 16.63 -2.09
CA TYR A 171 6.13 17.59 -1.02
C TYR A 171 6.67 16.85 0.22
N PHE A 172 5.93 15.87 0.72
CA PHE A 172 6.39 15.03 1.83
C PHE A 172 7.61 14.20 1.44
N GLY A 173 7.70 13.74 0.19
CA GLY A 173 8.85 13.02 -0.35
C GLY A 173 10.15 13.82 -0.27
N ARG A 174 10.07 15.14 -0.52
CA ARG A 174 11.19 16.09 -0.35
C ARG A 174 11.50 16.31 1.14
N ALA A 175 10.48 16.55 1.96
CA ALA A 175 10.66 16.76 3.40
C ALA A 175 11.35 15.57 4.08
N PHE A 176 11.03 14.34 3.66
CA PHE A 176 11.62 13.12 4.22
C PHE A 176 12.79 12.56 3.39
N ALA A 177 13.34 13.30 2.42
CA ALA A 177 14.39 12.78 1.53
C ALA A 177 15.71 12.46 2.24
N SER A 178 15.99 13.14 3.36
CA SER A 178 17.19 12.90 4.18
C SER A 178 17.06 11.73 5.15
N VAL A 179 15.85 11.19 5.35
CA VAL A 179 15.62 10.07 6.27
C VAL A 179 16.14 8.78 5.63
N SER A 180 17.14 8.16 6.27
CA SER A 180 17.68 6.89 5.78
C SER A 180 16.75 5.72 6.10
N ALA A 181 16.78 4.65 5.30
CA ALA A 181 16.00 3.43 5.54
C ALA A 181 16.22 2.80 6.94
N ALA A 182 17.40 3.01 7.54
CA ALA A 182 17.69 2.55 8.91
C ALA A 182 16.87 3.28 9.99
N GLN A 183 16.42 4.51 9.70
CA GLN A 183 15.59 5.32 10.61
C GLN A 183 14.09 5.01 10.46
N PHE A 184 13.71 4.28 9.39
CA PHE A 184 12.35 3.80 9.19
C PHE A 184 12.38 2.37 8.59
N PRO A 185 12.76 1.36 9.39
CA PRO A 185 12.86 -0.02 8.93
C PRO A 185 11.47 -0.67 8.86
N TRP A 186 10.63 -0.19 7.94
CA TRP A 186 9.20 -0.52 7.89
C TRP A 186 8.92 -2.03 7.81
N LEU A 187 9.74 -2.80 7.09
CA LEU A 187 9.62 -4.26 7.03
C LEU A 187 9.77 -4.93 8.40
N LYS A 188 10.74 -4.46 9.20
CA LYS A 188 10.95 -4.97 10.57
C LYS A 188 9.81 -4.54 11.47
N LEU A 189 9.39 -3.26 11.35
CA LEU A 189 8.27 -2.72 12.11
C LEU A 189 6.99 -3.54 11.88
N PHE A 190 6.64 -3.83 10.62
CA PHE A 190 5.43 -4.58 10.26
C PHE A 190 5.50 -6.07 10.65
N LYS A 191 6.70 -6.63 10.80
CA LYS A 191 6.88 -8.02 11.26
C LYS A 191 6.81 -8.17 12.77
N GLU A 192 7.33 -7.20 13.52
CA GLU A 192 7.55 -7.33 14.97
C GLU A 192 6.57 -6.52 15.83
N SER A 193 5.87 -5.54 15.25
CA SER A 193 5.00 -4.63 16.01
C SER A 193 3.56 -5.12 16.04
N THR A 194 2.88 -4.85 17.15
CA THR A 194 1.44 -5.04 17.27
C THR A 194 0.67 -4.07 16.38
N VAL A 195 -0.57 -4.41 16.02
CA VAL A 195 -1.44 -3.53 15.22
C VAL A 195 -1.60 -2.17 15.89
N SER A 196 -1.70 -2.13 17.23
CA SER A 196 -1.80 -0.87 17.98
C SER A 196 -0.61 0.06 17.75
N LYS A 197 0.61 -0.46 17.70
CA LYS A 197 1.80 0.35 17.45
C LYS A 197 1.87 0.81 16.00
N LEU A 198 1.57 -0.09 15.07
CA LEU A 198 1.67 0.18 13.62
C LEU A 198 0.74 1.28 13.13
N VAL A 199 -0.41 1.45 13.78
CA VAL A 199 -1.36 2.51 13.43
C VAL A 199 -0.76 3.89 13.63
N ASP A 200 0.04 4.09 14.68
CA ASP A 200 0.53 5.42 15.07
C ASP A 200 1.87 5.79 14.42
N ILE A 201 2.72 4.80 14.11
CA ILE A 201 4.10 4.98 13.65
C ILE A 201 4.29 5.86 12.39
N PRO A 202 3.36 5.93 11.41
CA PRO A 202 3.50 6.86 10.30
C PRO A 202 3.22 8.32 10.67
N LEU A 203 2.38 8.59 11.67
CA LEU A 203 1.85 9.93 11.96
C LEU A 203 2.28 10.51 13.30
N SER A 204 2.80 9.69 14.22
CA SER A 204 3.17 10.10 15.58
C SER A 204 4.19 11.24 15.63
N ASN A 205 4.95 11.43 14.55
CA ASN A 205 6.00 12.44 14.45
C ASN A 205 5.57 13.67 13.64
N VAL A 206 4.41 13.62 12.98
CA VAL A 206 3.92 14.72 12.14
C VAL A 206 3.33 15.80 13.05
N PRO A 207 3.75 17.08 12.90
CA PRO A 207 3.14 18.17 13.66
C PRO A 207 1.62 18.25 13.43
N GLU A 208 0.85 18.52 14.48
CA GLU A 208 -0.63 18.50 14.41
C GLU A 208 -1.17 19.50 13.37
N ASP A 209 -0.59 20.69 13.29
CA ASP A 209 -1.02 21.71 12.31
C ASP A 209 -0.77 21.27 10.86
N VAL A 210 0.33 20.54 10.62
CA VAL A 210 0.66 19.93 9.32
C VAL A 210 -0.32 18.81 9.00
N TYR A 211 -0.63 17.96 9.98
CA TYR A 211 -1.64 16.91 9.83
C TYR A 211 -2.99 17.51 9.47
N LYS A 212 -3.46 18.48 10.25
CA LYS A 212 -4.76 19.16 10.05
C LYS A 212 -4.87 19.81 8.68
N THR A 213 -3.87 20.61 8.30
CA THR A 213 -3.79 21.25 6.98
C THR A 213 -3.87 20.22 5.86
N SER A 214 -3.14 19.11 5.99
CA SER A 214 -3.13 18.03 4.99
C SER A 214 -4.51 17.36 4.86
N VAL A 215 -5.13 16.98 5.98
CA VAL A 215 -6.40 16.26 5.96
C VAL A 215 -7.56 17.15 5.52
N ASP A 216 -7.56 18.43 5.88
CA ASP A 216 -8.57 19.39 5.43
C ASP A 216 -8.51 19.58 3.90
N TRP A 217 -7.32 19.57 3.32
CA TRP A 217 -7.13 19.62 1.88
C TRP A 217 -7.54 18.31 1.19
N LEU A 218 -7.09 17.15 1.72
CA LEU A 218 -7.48 15.82 1.21
C LEU A 218 -9.00 15.62 1.24
N ASN A 219 -9.69 16.18 2.23
CA ASN A 219 -11.14 16.08 2.33
C ASN A 219 -11.87 16.71 1.12
N ARG A 220 -11.23 17.66 0.43
CA ARG A 220 -11.79 18.35 -0.75
C ARG A 220 -11.57 17.59 -2.06
N ARG A 221 -10.76 16.52 -2.07
CA ARG A 221 -10.52 15.71 -3.28
C ARG A 221 -11.67 14.74 -3.54
N SER A 222 -11.92 14.39 -4.80
CA SER A 222 -12.95 13.42 -5.16
C SER A 222 -12.60 12.01 -4.62
N LEU A 223 -13.62 11.16 -4.48
CA LEU A 223 -13.40 9.78 -4.07
C LEU A 223 -12.54 9.04 -5.10
N ASP A 224 -12.82 9.22 -6.39
CA ASP A 224 -12.13 8.53 -7.48
C ASP A 224 -10.63 8.89 -7.55
N ALA A 225 -10.28 10.17 -7.39
CA ALA A 225 -8.88 10.59 -7.37
C ALA A 225 -8.13 9.99 -6.16
N LEU A 226 -8.80 9.93 -5.01
CA LEU A 226 -8.23 9.30 -3.81
C LEU A 226 -8.11 7.78 -3.94
N VAL A 227 -9.05 7.11 -4.63
CA VAL A 227 -8.96 5.68 -4.98
C VAL A 227 -7.71 5.42 -5.81
N SER A 228 -7.50 6.18 -6.89
CA SER A 228 -6.31 6.10 -7.73
C SER A 228 -5.02 6.35 -6.93
N PHE A 229 -5.03 7.37 -6.08
CA PHE A 229 -3.87 7.72 -5.23
C PHE A 229 -3.52 6.66 -4.19
N VAL A 230 -4.53 6.11 -3.49
CA VAL A 230 -4.33 5.02 -2.52
C VAL A 230 -3.78 3.78 -3.22
N LEU A 231 -4.31 3.45 -4.40
CA LEU A 231 -3.82 2.33 -5.18
C LEU A 231 -2.37 2.53 -5.63
N TRP A 232 -2.04 3.72 -6.14
CA TRP A 232 -0.67 4.07 -6.52
C TRP A 232 0.30 4.01 -5.32
N SER A 233 -0.14 4.47 -4.15
CA SER A 233 0.65 4.40 -2.91
C SER A 233 0.88 2.94 -2.48
N LEU A 234 -0.16 2.10 -2.56
CA LEU A 234 -0.06 0.67 -2.27
C LEU A 234 0.89 -0.04 -3.23
N ASP A 235 0.80 0.26 -4.53
CA ASP A 235 1.69 -0.26 -5.56
C ASP A 235 3.15 0.11 -5.29
N SER A 236 3.38 1.34 -4.81
CA SER A 236 4.71 1.81 -4.43
C SER A 236 5.30 1.04 -3.25
N ILE A 237 4.48 0.77 -2.22
CA ILE A 237 4.89 -0.05 -1.07
C ILE A 237 5.17 -1.50 -1.50
N GLN A 238 4.32 -2.06 -2.37
CA GLN A 238 4.52 -3.43 -2.88
C GLN A 238 5.75 -3.56 -3.77
N ALA A 239 6.03 -2.56 -4.60
CA ALA A 239 7.25 -2.53 -5.41
C ALA A 239 8.50 -2.55 -4.52
N ASP A 240 8.49 -1.81 -3.41
CA ASP A 240 9.57 -1.84 -2.43
C ASP A 240 9.68 -3.21 -1.73
N LEU A 241 8.55 -3.78 -1.30
CA LEU A 241 8.48 -5.13 -0.72
C LEU A 241 9.11 -6.18 -1.66
N ALA A 242 8.72 -6.17 -2.94
CA ALA A 242 9.24 -7.08 -3.95
C ALA A 242 10.74 -6.87 -4.18
N SER A 243 11.23 -5.63 -4.11
CA SER A 243 12.66 -5.32 -4.24
C SER A 243 13.50 -5.92 -3.09
N HIS A 244 12.91 -6.05 -1.90
CA HIS A 244 13.54 -6.65 -0.74
C HIS A 244 13.47 -8.19 -0.77
N GLN A 245 12.44 -8.77 -1.39
CA GLN A 245 12.29 -10.22 -1.56
C GLN A 245 13.16 -10.76 -2.71
N GLY A 246 13.29 -10.01 -3.82
CA GLY A 246 14.11 -10.38 -4.98
C GLY A 246 15.62 -10.18 -4.81
N ALA A 247 16.09 -9.73 -3.63
CA ALA A 247 17.50 -9.49 -3.34
C ALA A 247 18.32 -10.76 -3.04
N THR A 248 17.77 -11.96 -3.29
CA THR A 248 18.54 -13.19 -3.44
C THR A 248 19.20 -13.22 -4.83
N LYS A 249 20.51 -12.96 -4.86
CA LYS A 249 21.48 -13.10 -5.97
C LYS A 249 20.90 -13.10 -7.41
N GLY A 250 21.05 -11.97 -8.12
CA GLY A 250 21.36 -12.00 -9.56
C GLY A 250 20.47 -11.25 -10.55
N SER A 251 19.43 -10.51 -10.13
CA SER A 251 18.53 -9.84 -11.09
C SER A 251 18.86 -8.35 -11.30
N LYS A 252 19.04 -7.95 -12.57
CA LYS A 252 19.26 -6.57 -13.00
C LYS A 252 18.07 -5.70 -12.61
N LYS A 253 18.31 -4.64 -11.82
CA LYS A 253 17.32 -3.59 -11.54
C LYS A 253 16.89 -2.92 -12.84
N VAL A 254 15.62 -3.07 -13.21
CA VAL A 254 14.97 -2.22 -14.20
C VAL A 254 14.88 -0.79 -13.62
N PRO A 255 15.22 0.27 -14.38
CA PRO A 255 15.07 1.64 -13.91
C PRO A 255 13.58 1.98 -13.78
N GLN A 256 13.09 2.04 -12.55
CA GLN A 256 11.78 2.63 -12.26
C GLN A 256 11.87 4.17 -12.34
N PRO A 257 10.84 4.86 -12.87
CA PRO A 257 10.78 6.32 -12.88
C PRO A 257 10.89 6.87 -11.45
N ALA A 258 11.47 8.05 -11.32
CA ALA A 258 11.85 8.67 -10.06
C ALA A 258 10.66 8.90 -9.11
N LEU A 259 10.26 7.88 -8.36
CA LEU A 259 9.57 8.06 -7.09
C LEU A 259 10.56 8.71 -6.13
N SER A 260 10.14 9.81 -5.51
CA SER A 260 10.88 10.40 -4.40
C SER A 260 11.19 9.29 -3.38
N LYS A 261 12.47 9.14 -3.05
CA LYS A 261 13.07 7.95 -2.41
C LYS A 261 12.59 7.67 -0.97
N SER A 262 11.49 8.28 -0.54
CA SER A 262 11.04 8.23 0.84
C SER A 262 9.71 7.47 0.98
N LEU A 263 9.81 6.19 1.30
CA LEU A 263 8.64 5.39 1.73
C LEU A 263 7.96 5.98 2.96
N VAL A 264 8.71 6.66 3.82
CA VAL A 264 8.17 7.39 4.97
C VAL A 264 7.06 8.33 4.50
N ALA A 265 7.33 9.11 3.45
CA ALA A 265 6.35 10.01 2.87
C ALA A 265 5.11 9.26 2.39
N ILE A 266 5.28 8.15 1.67
CA ILE A 266 4.16 7.32 1.19
C ILE A 266 3.30 6.80 2.35
N PHE A 267 3.92 6.25 3.40
CA PHE A 267 3.19 5.80 4.60
C PHE A 267 2.46 6.94 5.31
N VAL A 268 3.07 8.13 5.41
CA VAL A 268 2.48 9.33 6.01
C VAL A 268 1.24 9.78 5.23
N VAL A 269 1.39 10.06 3.93
CA VAL A 269 0.30 10.59 3.10
C VAL A 269 -0.83 9.58 2.90
N LEU A 270 -0.49 8.30 2.78
CA LEU A 270 -1.48 7.22 2.71
C LEU A 270 -2.27 7.10 4.03
N SER A 271 -1.61 7.21 5.18
CA SER A 271 -2.30 7.22 6.48
C SER A 271 -3.27 8.40 6.59
N MET A 272 -2.84 9.61 6.19
CA MET A 272 -3.70 10.80 6.19
C MET A 272 -4.93 10.60 5.29
N ALA A 273 -4.74 10.07 4.07
CA ALA A 273 -5.82 9.82 3.13
C ALA A 273 -6.83 8.78 3.67
N LEU A 274 -6.35 7.65 4.18
CA LEU A 274 -7.18 6.58 4.72
C LEU A 274 -7.95 7.00 5.99
N ARG A 275 -7.32 7.77 6.88
CA ARG A 275 -7.98 8.31 8.08
C ARG A 275 -9.04 9.36 7.71
N ARG A 276 -8.78 10.19 6.69
CA ARG A 276 -9.70 11.28 6.32
C ARG A 276 -10.89 10.81 5.50
N LYS A 277 -10.67 9.88 4.54
CA LYS A 277 -11.69 9.30 3.67
C LYS A 277 -11.62 7.77 3.66
N PRO A 278 -12.03 7.11 4.74
CA PRO A 278 -11.94 5.66 4.86
C PRO A 278 -12.76 4.90 3.80
N ASP A 279 -13.84 5.51 3.28
CA ASP A 279 -14.68 4.95 2.19
C ASP A 279 -13.91 4.59 0.91
N VAL A 280 -12.72 5.15 0.70
CA VAL A 280 -11.82 4.77 -0.40
C VAL A 280 -11.49 3.28 -0.36
N LEU A 281 -11.31 2.69 0.83
CA LEU A 281 -11.04 1.26 0.95
C LEU A 281 -12.24 0.39 0.57
N ILE A 282 -13.47 0.84 0.83
CA ILE A 282 -14.67 0.12 0.41
C ILE A 282 -14.69 0.01 -1.12
N SER A 283 -14.37 1.12 -1.81
CA SER A 283 -14.30 1.16 -3.27
C SER A 283 -13.19 0.27 -3.82
N LEU A 284 -12.10 0.07 -3.07
CA LEU A 284 -10.99 -0.81 -3.43
C LEU A 284 -11.20 -2.27 -3.01
N ALA A 285 -12.20 -2.59 -2.19
CA ALA A 285 -12.39 -3.92 -1.62
C ALA A 285 -12.48 -5.05 -2.67
N PRO A 286 -13.22 -4.91 -3.79
CA PRO A 286 -13.25 -5.94 -4.83
C PRO A 286 -11.86 -6.20 -5.40
N LYS A 287 -11.11 -5.13 -5.71
CA LYS A 287 -9.76 -5.23 -6.28
C LYS A 287 -8.78 -5.90 -5.31
N LEU A 288 -8.83 -5.55 -4.02
CA LEU A 288 -7.99 -6.19 -3.00
C LEU A 288 -8.34 -7.69 -2.82
N ARG A 289 -9.60 -8.07 -3.05
CA ARG A 289 -10.07 -9.45 -2.92
C ARG A 289 -9.81 -10.29 -4.16
N GLU A 290 -9.85 -9.71 -5.36
CA GLU A 290 -9.86 -10.50 -6.61
C GLU A 290 -8.50 -10.50 -7.32
N ASP A 291 -7.73 -9.44 -7.21
CA ASP A 291 -6.45 -9.32 -7.91
C ASP A 291 -5.33 -9.98 -7.08
N PRO A 292 -4.69 -11.06 -7.59
CA PRO A 292 -3.60 -11.76 -6.90
C PRO A 292 -2.41 -10.86 -6.55
N LYS A 293 -2.27 -9.71 -7.24
CA LYS A 293 -1.26 -8.70 -6.92
C LYS A 293 -1.39 -8.19 -5.49
N TYR A 294 -2.59 -8.10 -4.92
CA TYR A 294 -2.79 -7.62 -3.53
C TYR A 294 -2.95 -8.76 -2.51
N GLN A 295 -3.01 -10.00 -2.98
CA GLN A 295 -3.11 -11.18 -2.13
C GLN A 295 -1.73 -11.77 -1.82
N GLY A 296 -1.61 -12.39 -0.65
CA GLY A 296 -0.39 -13.06 -0.21
C GLY A 296 -0.15 -12.91 1.29
N GLN A 297 0.52 -13.90 1.88
CA GLN A 297 0.86 -13.88 3.31
C GLN A 297 1.85 -12.76 3.66
N ASP A 298 2.75 -12.44 2.74
CA ASP A 298 3.72 -11.34 2.85
C ASP A 298 3.08 -9.95 2.74
N LYS A 299 1.91 -9.85 2.08
CA LYS A 299 1.17 -8.60 1.88
C LYS A 299 0.13 -8.35 2.97
N LEU A 300 -0.27 -9.39 3.70
CA LEU A 300 -1.28 -9.30 4.77
C LEU A 300 -0.97 -8.21 5.80
N PRO A 301 0.27 -8.03 6.31
CA PRO A 301 0.56 -6.95 7.25
C PRO A 301 0.25 -5.54 6.70
N ILE A 302 0.44 -5.32 5.39
CA ILE A 302 0.11 -4.06 4.73
C ILE A 302 -1.41 -3.87 4.67
N THR A 303 -2.15 -4.92 4.30
CA THR A 303 -3.62 -4.91 4.30
C THR A 303 -4.20 -4.63 5.68
N VAL A 304 -3.72 -5.32 6.71
CA VAL A 304 -4.13 -5.11 8.11
C VAL A 304 -3.84 -3.68 8.54
N TRP A 305 -2.65 -3.15 8.22
CA TRP A 305 -2.30 -1.76 8.53
C TRP A 305 -3.20 -0.74 7.82
N MET A 306 -3.48 -0.91 6.53
CA MET A 306 -4.38 0.00 5.80
C MET A 306 -5.78 0.03 6.42
N ILE A 307 -6.34 -1.14 6.75
CA ILE A 307 -7.63 -1.24 7.43
C ILE A 307 -7.56 -0.58 8.80
N ALA A 308 -6.46 -0.76 9.53
CA ALA A 308 -6.25 -0.13 10.82
C ALA A 308 -6.16 1.41 10.73
N GLN A 309 -5.60 1.96 9.64
CA GLN A 309 -5.65 3.41 9.36
C GLN A 309 -7.08 3.88 9.08
N ALA A 310 -7.83 3.19 8.21
CA ALA A 310 -9.22 3.55 7.92
C ALA A 310 -10.13 3.46 9.18
N THR A 311 -9.86 2.50 10.05
CA THR A 311 -10.55 2.33 11.35
C THR A 311 -10.44 3.57 12.24
N GLN A 312 -9.32 4.32 12.18
CA GLN A 312 -9.17 5.57 12.94
C GLN A 312 -10.09 6.68 12.41
N GLY A 313 -10.47 6.64 11.13
CA GLY A 313 -11.41 7.58 10.53
C GLY A 313 -12.87 7.19 10.72
N ASP A 314 -13.18 5.90 10.54
CA ASP A 314 -14.53 5.35 10.66
C ASP A 314 -14.46 3.87 11.09
N LEU A 315 -14.94 3.59 12.31
CA LEU A 315 -14.97 2.22 12.87
C LEU A 315 -15.81 1.26 12.03
N ALA A 316 -16.91 1.73 11.43
CA ALA A 316 -17.79 0.89 10.62
C ALA A 316 -17.08 0.48 9.32
N VAL A 317 -16.32 1.38 8.70
CA VAL A 317 -15.49 1.04 7.53
C VAL A 317 -14.39 0.05 7.93
N GLY A 318 -13.74 0.25 9.08
CA GLY A 318 -12.76 -0.68 9.62
C GLY A 318 -13.33 -2.09 9.78
N LEU A 319 -14.49 -2.22 10.42
CA LEU A 319 -15.17 -3.51 10.59
C LEU A 319 -15.59 -4.10 9.24
N TYR A 320 -16.18 -3.30 8.35
CA TYR A 320 -16.57 -3.74 7.01
C TYR A 320 -15.38 -4.38 6.28
N MET A 321 -14.23 -3.69 6.24
CA MET A 321 -13.05 -4.21 5.56
C MET A 321 -12.51 -5.47 6.25
N TRP A 322 -12.54 -5.54 7.58
CA TRP A 322 -12.14 -6.74 8.31
C TRP A 322 -13.03 -7.95 7.96
N VAL A 323 -14.36 -7.77 7.97
CA VAL A 323 -15.33 -8.82 7.66
C VAL A 323 -15.23 -9.28 6.21
N HIS A 324 -15.03 -8.33 5.28
CA HIS A 324 -15.08 -8.63 3.85
C HIS A 324 -13.75 -9.09 3.26
N ILE A 325 -12.61 -8.72 3.86
CA ILE A 325 -11.28 -9.07 3.34
C ILE A 325 -10.56 -10.08 4.22
N LEU A 326 -10.61 -9.91 5.55
CA LEU A 326 -9.76 -10.67 6.47
C LEU A 326 -10.45 -11.90 7.06
N LEU A 327 -11.72 -11.79 7.45
CA LEU A 327 -12.47 -12.90 8.04
C LEU A 327 -12.52 -14.15 7.12
N PRO A 328 -12.73 -14.06 5.79
CA PRO A 328 -12.75 -15.23 4.92
C PRO A 328 -11.42 -16.00 4.90
N MET A 329 -10.31 -15.31 5.20
CA MET A 329 -8.99 -15.95 5.30
C MET A 329 -8.89 -16.88 6.51
N LEU A 330 -9.73 -16.68 7.55
CA LEU A 330 -9.75 -17.51 8.76
C LEU A 330 -10.56 -18.80 8.58
N SER A 331 -11.50 -18.83 7.64
CA SER A 331 -12.41 -19.96 7.37
C SER A 331 -11.96 -20.93 6.28
N GLY A 332 -10.81 -20.68 5.63
CA GLY A 332 -10.31 -21.51 4.52
C GLY A 332 -9.87 -22.92 4.92
N LYS A 333 -9.95 -23.87 3.98
CA LYS A 333 -9.46 -25.26 4.14
C LYS A 333 -7.94 -25.32 4.37
N SER A 334 -7.19 -24.36 3.86
CA SER A 334 -5.81 -24.14 4.24
C SER A 334 -5.81 -23.35 5.54
N SER A 335 -5.25 -23.94 6.60
CA SER A 335 -5.16 -23.27 7.89
C SER A 335 -4.42 -21.95 7.74
N CYS A 336 -5.10 -20.83 8.05
CA CYS A 336 -4.44 -19.55 8.23
C CYS A 336 -3.31 -19.75 9.24
N ASN A 337 -2.08 -19.37 8.87
CA ASN A 337 -0.95 -19.54 9.77
C ASN A 337 -1.19 -18.75 11.08
N PRO A 338 -0.59 -19.17 12.21
CA PRO A 338 -0.85 -18.57 13.51
C PRO A 338 -0.56 -17.06 13.58
N GLN A 339 0.47 -16.58 12.89
CA GLN A 339 0.85 -15.16 12.88
C GLN A 339 -0.18 -14.29 12.13
N SER A 340 -0.62 -14.75 10.97
CA SER A 340 -1.67 -14.10 10.19
C SER A 340 -2.99 -14.07 10.95
N ARG A 341 -3.35 -15.18 11.61
CA ARG A 341 -4.54 -15.26 12.46
C ARG A 341 -4.44 -14.26 13.62
N ASP A 342 -3.28 -14.18 14.26
CA ASP A 342 -3.03 -13.26 15.36
C ASP A 342 -3.18 -11.79 14.93
N LEU A 343 -2.60 -11.39 13.80
CA LEU A 343 -2.73 -10.03 13.24
C LEU A 343 -4.18 -9.67 12.91
N ILE A 344 -4.92 -10.60 12.29
CA ILE A 344 -6.33 -10.41 11.95
C ILE A 344 -7.17 -10.21 13.22
N LEU A 345 -6.93 -11.02 14.26
CA LEU A 345 -7.64 -10.91 15.53
C LEU A 345 -7.28 -9.63 16.30
N GLN A 346 -6.00 -9.24 16.33
CA GLN A 346 -5.56 -7.99 16.98
C GLN A 346 -6.31 -6.77 16.42
N LEU A 347 -6.59 -6.75 15.10
CA LEU A 347 -7.30 -5.65 14.47
C LEU A 347 -8.77 -5.57 14.92
N VAL A 348 -9.52 -6.67 14.90
CA VAL A 348 -10.94 -6.64 15.30
C VAL A 348 -11.12 -6.42 16.79
N GLU A 349 -10.22 -6.94 17.62
CA GLU A 349 -10.20 -6.65 19.06
C GLU A 349 -9.99 -5.16 19.33
N ARG A 350 -9.09 -4.52 18.57
CA ARG A 350 -8.90 -3.06 18.65
C ARG A 350 -10.15 -2.31 18.21
N ILE A 351 -10.83 -2.75 17.15
CA ILE A 351 -12.09 -2.14 16.67
C ILE A 351 -13.15 -2.20 17.78
N ILE A 352 -13.36 -3.37 18.38
CA ILE A 352 -14.40 -3.60 19.39
C ILE A 352 -14.05 -2.95 20.73
N SER A 353 -12.76 -2.89 21.08
CA SER A 353 -12.29 -2.23 22.31
C SER A 353 -12.25 -0.71 22.21
N SER A 354 -12.54 -0.14 21.03
CA SER A 354 -12.56 1.32 20.85
C SER A 354 -13.69 1.97 21.68
N PRO A 355 -13.47 3.15 22.28
CA PRO A 355 -14.52 3.86 22.99
C PRO A 355 -15.77 4.04 22.11
N LYS A 356 -16.94 3.67 22.65
CA LYS A 356 -18.24 3.71 21.94
C LYS A 356 -18.31 2.83 20.69
N ALA A 357 -17.43 1.83 20.53
CA ALA A 357 -17.47 0.92 19.38
C ALA A 357 -18.84 0.27 19.19
N ARG A 358 -19.38 -0.36 20.25
CA ARG A 358 -20.67 -1.06 20.19
C ARG A 358 -21.81 -0.18 19.63
N PRO A 359 -22.16 0.99 20.22
CA PRO A 359 -23.24 1.80 19.67
C PRO A 359 -22.93 2.33 18.26
N ILE A 360 -21.67 2.66 17.94
CA ILE A 360 -21.30 3.11 16.58
C ILE A 360 -21.54 1.99 15.55
N LEU A 361 -21.09 0.78 15.84
CA LEU A 361 -21.18 -0.36 14.92
C LEU A 361 -22.61 -0.88 14.77
N VAL A 362 -23.39 -0.92 15.86
CA VAL A 362 -24.79 -1.35 15.82
C VAL A 362 -25.65 -0.34 15.05
N ASN A 363 -25.46 0.96 15.28
CA ASN A 363 -26.18 2.00 14.53
C ASN A 363 -25.72 2.07 13.06
N GLY A 364 -24.45 1.72 12.79
CA GLY A 364 -23.86 1.66 11.46
C GLY A 364 -23.98 0.30 10.76
N ALA A 365 -24.76 -0.65 11.29
CA ALA A 365 -24.79 -2.04 10.84
C ALA A 365 -25.16 -2.22 9.36
N VAL A 366 -25.90 -1.25 8.79
CA VAL A 366 -26.23 -1.17 7.37
C VAL A 366 -25.71 0.15 6.82
N ARG A 367 -24.81 0.09 5.82
CA ARG A 367 -24.20 1.25 5.16
C ARG A 367 -24.46 1.18 3.66
N LYS A 368 -25.15 2.19 3.11
CA LYS A 368 -25.46 2.29 1.67
C LYS A 368 -26.13 1.02 1.09
N GLY A 369 -26.90 0.30 1.90
CA GLY A 369 -27.57 -0.95 1.51
C GLY A 369 -26.80 -2.21 1.87
N ASP A 370 -25.49 -2.11 2.11
CA ASP A 370 -24.65 -3.25 2.47
C ASP A 370 -24.53 -3.42 3.98
N ARG A 371 -24.43 -4.68 4.44
CA ARG A 371 -24.25 -5.00 5.86
C ARG A 371 -22.78 -5.04 6.24
N LEU A 372 -22.46 -4.50 7.40
CA LEU A 372 -21.13 -4.65 8.01
C LEU A 372 -20.80 -6.13 8.22
N VAL A 373 -21.74 -6.87 8.81
CA VAL A 373 -21.66 -8.33 8.99
C VAL A 373 -22.80 -9.00 8.22
N PRO A 374 -22.56 -9.50 6.99
CA PRO A 374 -23.57 -10.22 6.22
C PRO A 374 -23.86 -11.61 6.83
N PRO A 375 -24.98 -12.27 6.46
CA PRO A 375 -25.35 -13.59 6.98
C PRO A 375 -24.25 -14.67 6.86
N SER A 376 -23.51 -14.68 5.74
CA SER A 376 -22.39 -15.60 5.53
C SER A 376 -21.22 -15.35 6.48
N ALA A 377 -20.95 -14.09 6.84
CA ALA A 377 -19.93 -13.75 7.82
C ALA A 377 -20.35 -14.14 9.24
N LEU A 378 -21.63 -13.99 9.57
CA LEU A 378 -22.17 -14.46 10.85
C LEU A 378 -22.01 -15.98 10.99
N ASP A 379 -22.29 -16.75 9.94
CA ASP A 379 -22.06 -18.20 9.92
C ASP A 379 -20.58 -18.55 10.15
N ILE A 380 -19.66 -17.88 9.46
CA ILE A 380 -18.21 -18.06 9.67
C ILE A 380 -17.84 -17.75 11.13
N LEU A 381 -18.29 -16.63 11.68
CA LEU A 381 -18.01 -16.23 13.06
C LEU A 381 -18.53 -17.26 14.06
N MET A 382 -19.76 -17.74 13.88
CA MET A 382 -20.37 -18.74 14.74
C MET A 382 -19.53 -20.05 14.73
N ARG A 383 -19.10 -20.51 13.56
CA ARG A 383 -18.26 -21.71 13.42
C ARG A 383 -16.86 -21.56 14.01
N LEU A 384 -16.25 -20.37 13.87
CA LEU A 384 -14.94 -20.08 14.46
C LEU A 384 -15.01 -19.96 16.00
N THR A 385 -16.17 -19.55 16.52
CA THR A 385 -16.40 -19.38 17.96
C THR A 385 -16.74 -20.70 18.64
N PHE A 386 -17.54 -21.55 17.99
CA PHE A 386 -18.00 -22.82 18.55
C PHE A 386 -17.50 -24.03 17.71
N PRO A 387 -16.18 -24.23 17.57
CA PRO A 387 -15.65 -25.39 16.86
C PRO A 387 -15.82 -26.66 17.69
N ALA A 388 -15.60 -27.82 17.07
CA ALA A 388 -15.54 -29.10 17.77
C ALA A 388 -14.50 -29.06 18.92
N PRO A 389 -14.72 -29.78 20.05
CA PRO A 389 -13.80 -29.75 21.19
C PRO A 389 -12.33 -30.03 20.83
N SER A 390 -12.09 -30.94 19.88
CA SER A 390 -10.75 -31.29 19.37
C SER A 390 -10.11 -30.21 18.50
N ALA A 391 -10.89 -29.29 17.94
CA ALA A 391 -10.43 -28.20 17.07
C ALA A 391 -10.26 -26.87 17.82
N ARG A 392 -10.57 -26.82 19.12
CA ARG A 392 -10.37 -25.63 19.95
C ARG A 392 -8.87 -25.31 20.03
N VAL A 393 -8.54 -24.04 19.83
CA VAL A 393 -7.17 -23.51 19.91
C VAL A 393 -7.18 -22.26 20.76
N LYS A 394 -6.00 -21.74 21.14
CA LYS A 394 -5.89 -20.47 21.89
C LYS A 394 -6.62 -19.30 21.24
N ALA A 395 -6.75 -19.30 19.91
CA ALA A 395 -7.50 -18.28 19.19
C ALA A 395 -9.04 -18.38 19.39
N THR A 396 -9.57 -19.55 19.78
CA THR A 396 -11.01 -19.74 20.02
C THR A 396 -11.53 -18.83 21.12
N GLU A 397 -10.79 -18.67 22.23
CA GLU A 397 -11.16 -17.74 23.32
C GLU A 397 -11.27 -16.29 22.83
N ARG A 398 -10.44 -15.90 21.86
CA ARG A 398 -10.49 -14.56 21.26
C ARG A 398 -11.74 -14.38 20.38
N PHE A 399 -12.14 -15.42 19.65
CA PHE A 399 -13.41 -15.43 18.92
C PHE A 399 -14.60 -15.32 19.88
N GLU A 400 -14.60 -16.08 20.98
CA GLU A 400 -15.63 -16.01 22.02
C GLU A 400 -15.77 -14.59 22.61
N ALA A 401 -14.66 -13.87 22.79
CA ALA A 401 -14.68 -12.50 23.29
C ALA A 401 -15.29 -11.50 22.29
N ILE A 402 -14.99 -11.62 20.99
CA ILE A 402 -15.48 -10.68 19.97
C ILE A 402 -16.88 -11.03 19.44
N TYR A 403 -17.27 -12.31 19.52
CA TYR A 403 -18.48 -12.85 18.91
C TYR A 403 -19.77 -12.14 19.34
N PRO A 404 -20.03 -11.88 20.64
CA PRO A 404 -21.30 -11.25 21.05
C PRO A 404 -21.55 -9.90 20.38
N THR A 405 -20.51 -9.07 20.28
CA THR A 405 -20.61 -7.75 19.63
C THR A 405 -20.84 -7.91 18.12
N LEU A 406 -20.12 -8.82 17.46
CA LEU A 406 -20.27 -9.03 16.02
C LEU A 406 -21.61 -9.68 15.64
N LYS A 407 -22.12 -10.59 16.46
CA LYS A 407 -23.48 -11.14 16.36
C LYS A 407 -24.49 -10.02 16.45
N GLU A 408 -24.39 -9.15 17.46
CA GLU A 408 -25.31 -8.02 17.60
C GLU A 408 -25.31 -7.12 16.36
N VAL A 409 -24.14 -6.78 15.82
CA VAL A 409 -24.01 -5.99 14.58
C VAL A 409 -24.64 -6.72 13.39
N ALA A 410 -24.48 -8.04 13.28
CA ALA A 410 -25.08 -8.83 12.21
C ALA A 410 -26.62 -8.82 12.25
N LEU A 411 -27.18 -8.90 13.47
CA LEU A 411 -28.63 -8.94 13.71
C LEU A 411 -29.27 -7.54 13.77
N ALA A 412 -28.47 -6.47 13.82
CA ALA A 412 -28.95 -5.11 13.87
C ALA A 412 -29.59 -4.63 12.56
N GLY A 413 -30.54 -3.70 12.68
CA GLY A 413 -31.26 -3.07 11.59
C GLY A 413 -32.73 -2.86 11.94
N SER A 414 -33.48 -2.20 11.05
CA SER A 414 -34.88 -1.83 11.31
C SER A 414 -35.79 -3.07 11.37
N PRO A 415 -36.41 -3.37 12.53
CA PRO A 415 -37.30 -4.52 12.68
C PRO A 415 -38.48 -4.45 11.70
N GLY A 416 -38.90 -5.61 11.17
CA GLY A 416 -40.03 -5.70 10.24
C GLY A 416 -39.80 -5.15 8.83
N SER A 417 -38.66 -4.51 8.55
CA SER A 417 -38.31 -4.02 7.21
C SER A 417 -38.18 -5.17 6.20
N LYS A 418 -38.45 -4.90 4.91
CA LYS A 418 -38.29 -5.89 3.83
C LYS A 418 -36.87 -6.47 3.80
N ALA A 419 -35.86 -5.61 3.95
CA ALA A 419 -34.46 -6.01 4.01
C ALA A 419 -34.17 -6.92 5.21
N MET A 420 -34.70 -6.60 6.40
CA MET A 420 -34.52 -7.43 7.59
C MET A 420 -35.20 -8.80 7.43
N LYS A 421 -36.40 -8.85 6.85
CA LYS A 421 -37.11 -10.11 6.57
C LYS A 421 -36.31 -11.04 5.66
N GLN A 422 -35.70 -10.50 4.60
CA GLN A 422 -34.83 -11.26 3.70
C GLN A 422 -33.56 -11.75 4.39
N VAL A 423 -32.95 -10.90 5.21
CA VAL A 423 -31.75 -11.25 5.99
C VAL A 423 -32.06 -12.37 6.98
N ALA A 424 -33.19 -12.31 7.69
CA ALA A 424 -33.63 -13.37 8.60
C ALA A 424 -33.79 -14.71 7.88
N GLN A 425 -34.36 -14.74 6.66
CA GLN A 425 -34.45 -15.97 5.86
C GLN A 425 -33.09 -16.53 5.45
N GLN A 426 -32.14 -15.66 5.11
CA GLN A 426 -30.78 -16.09 4.78
C GLN A 426 -30.04 -16.64 6.01
N ILE A 427 -30.12 -15.95 7.15
CA ILE A 427 -29.52 -16.39 8.40
C ILE A 427 -30.14 -17.73 8.86
N LEU A 428 -31.46 -17.89 8.72
CA LEU A 428 -32.15 -19.14 9.06
C LEU A 428 -31.53 -20.35 8.32
N SER A 429 -31.23 -20.21 7.03
CA SER A 429 -30.60 -21.28 6.25
C SER A 429 -29.23 -21.71 6.80
N TYR A 430 -28.43 -20.77 7.31
CA TYR A 430 -27.15 -21.07 7.94
C TYR A 430 -27.32 -21.68 9.33
N ALA A 431 -28.22 -21.10 10.14
CA ALA A 431 -28.52 -21.58 11.49
C ALA A 431 -29.03 -23.03 11.48
N VAL A 432 -29.94 -23.38 10.56
CA VAL A 432 -30.43 -24.76 10.40
C VAL A 432 -29.31 -25.74 10.12
N LYS A 433 -28.40 -25.39 9.19
CA LYS A 433 -27.25 -26.25 8.84
C LYS A 433 -26.33 -26.45 10.04
N ALA A 434 -25.94 -25.35 10.70
CA ALA A 434 -25.06 -25.40 11.87
C ALA A 434 -25.68 -26.20 13.03
N ALA A 435 -27.00 -26.07 13.25
CA ALA A 435 -27.72 -26.83 14.27
C ALA A 435 -27.67 -28.35 14.04
N GLY A 436 -27.68 -28.79 12.78
CA GLY A 436 -27.66 -30.20 12.39
C GLY A 436 -26.29 -30.88 12.40
N GLU A 437 -25.20 -30.17 12.71
CA GLU A 437 -23.83 -30.71 12.62
C GLU A 437 -23.39 -31.55 13.84
N GLY A 438 -24.26 -31.72 14.84
CA GLY A 438 -24.00 -32.60 15.98
C GLY A 438 -22.96 -32.07 16.97
N LEU A 439 -22.67 -30.76 16.94
CA LEU A 439 -21.76 -30.08 17.86
C LEU A 439 -22.57 -29.33 18.93
N PRO A 440 -22.58 -29.75 20.21
CA PRO A 440 -23.53 -29.24 21.20
C PRO A 440 -23.55 -27.70 21.36
N GLU A 441 -22.39 -27.06 21.51
CA GLU A 441 -22.30 -25.61 21.69
C GLU A 441 -22.68 -24.84 20.43
N LEU A 442 -22.26 -25.32 19.25
CA LEU A 442 -22.64 -24.74 17.96
C LEU A 442 -24.15 -24.87 17.73
N SER A 443 -24.71 -26.05 18.02
CA SER A 443 -26.14 -26.31 17.87
C SER A 443 -26.97 -25.43 18.77
N LYS A 444 -26.54 -25.23 20.02
CA LYS A 444 -27.20 -24.33 20.96
C LYS A 444 -27.22 -22.89 20.43
N GLU A 445 -26.07 -22.36 20.06
CA GLU A 445 -25.98 -20.99 19.51
C GLU A 445 -26.80 -20.84 18.21
N ALA A 446 -26.72 -21.83 17.32
CA ALA A 446 -27.47 -21.84 16.07
C ALA A 446 -28.99 -21.91 16.31
N SER A 447 -29.44 -22.65 17.34
CA SER A 447 -30.85 -22.66 17.77
C SER A 447 -31.30 -21.29 18.28
N ASP A 448 -30.48 -20.58 19.05
CA ASP A 448 -30.82 -19.22 19.52
C ASP A 448 -30.96 -18.24 18.35
N VAL A 449 -30.05 -18.31 17.37
CA VAL A 449 -30.12 -17.51 16.14
C VAL A 449 -31.34 -17.89 15.30
N PHE A 450 -31.66 -19.19 15.20
CA PHE A 450 -32.84 -19.69 14.51
C PHE A 450 -34.13 -19.13 15.12
N ILE A 451 -34.26 -19.17 16.45
CA ILE A 451 -35.41 -18.60 17.17
C ILE A 451 -35.51 -17.11 16.88
N TRP A 452 -34.39 -16.38 16.91
CA TRP A 452 -34.38 -14.96 16.54
C TRP A 452 -34.94 -14.74 15.13
N CYS A 453 -34.55 -15.53 14.12
CA CYS A 453 -35.07 -15.39 12.76
C CYS A 453 -36.60 -15.55 12.69
N LEU A 454 -37.17 -16.49 13.45
CA LEU A 454 -38.62 -16.69 13.52
C LEU A 454 -39.35 -15.45 14.06
N THR A 455 -38.76 -14.73 15.01
CA THR A 455 -39.34 -13.48 15.53
C THR A 455 -39.30 -12.33 14.51
N GLN A 456 -38.36 -12.36 13.57
CA GLN A 456 -38.18 -11.28 12.60
C GLN A 456 -39.02 -11.45 11.33
N ASN A 457 -39.31 -12.69 10.93
CA ASN A 457 -40.05 -12.96 9.70
C ASN A 457 -40.92 -14.22 9.80
N PRO A 458 -42.26 -14.11 9.76
CA PRO A 458 -43.15 -15.27 9.74
C PRO A 458 -42.91 -16.24 8.58
N GLU A 459 -42.35 -15.78 7.45
CA GLU A 459 -41.99 -16.66 6.34
C GLU A 459 -40.86 -17.64 6.68
N CYS A 460 -40.07 -17.37 7.73
CA CYS A 460 -39.10 -18.33 8.25
C CYS A 460 -39.77 -19.62 8.76
N TYR A 461 -41.02 -19.58 9.24
CA TYR A 461 -41.76 -20.79 9.59
C TYR A 461 -42.04 -21.66 8.36
N LYS A 462 -42.43 -21.07 7.23
CA LYS A 462 -42.66 -21.82 5.99
C LYS A 462 -41.37 -22.44 5.46
N GLN A 463 -40.27 -21.67 5.51
CA GLN A 463 -38.95 -22.15 5.12
C GLN A 463 -38.47 -23.29 6.03
N TRP A 464 -38.80 -23.26 7.32
CA TRP A 464 -38.51 -24.36 8.23
C TRP A 464 -39.27 -25.63 7.85
N VAL A 465 -40.59 -25.55 7.67
CA VAL A 465 -41.48 -26.67 7.27
C VAL A 465 -41.17 -27.23 5.88
N SER A 466 -40.53 -26.45 5.01
CA SER A 466 -40.16 -26.93 3.67
C SER A 466 -38.81 -27.65 3.63
N ASN A 467 -37.94 -27.39 4.62
CA ASN A 467 -36.60 -27.97 4.69
C ASN A 467 -36.52 -29.22 5.59
N PHE A 468 -37.58 -29.50 6.34
CA PHE A 468 -37.76 -30.66 7.23
C PHE A 468 -39.19 -31.16 7.11
#